data_AF-C9ZE32-F1
#
_entry.id   AF-C9ZE32-F1
#
_cell.length_a   1.000
_cell.length_b   1.000
_cell.length_c   1.000
_cell.angle_alpha   90.00
_cell.angle_beta   90.00
_cell.angle_gamma   90.00
#
_symmetry.space_group_name_H-M   'P 1'
#
loop_
_entity.id
_entity.type
_entity.pdbx_description
1 polymer ?
#
loop_
_entity_poly.entity_id
_entity_poly.type
_entity_poly.pdbx_seq_one_letter_code
_entity_poly.pdbx_strand_id
1 'polypeptide(L)'
;MSYTPQQQHALYRLAKPGELDEGRLADIRDQPGQPGEPGRIEFILHPDHAEEPLLDQFTRVTNHCVVHGLWRQRWTDDGRMARPAQGLRLCVLRWETVPADLMPSGRAVMPTEDDGWCIHLVSDRYCTSQLRDAMNDLLLRLGGDGLWIQIWFKRRPFPPAPAPDPLLAAPTLPMALA
;
A
#
# COMPACT_ATOMS: atom_id res chain seq x y z
N MET A 1 -5.03 -14.93 21.72
CA MET A 1 -5.15 -15.66 20.44
C MET A 1 -3.76 -15.93 19.92
N SER A 2 -3.36 -17.19 19.74
CA SER A 2 -2.09 -17.52 19.10
C SER A 2 -2.21 -17.24 17.61
N TYR A 3 -1.39 -16.31 17.12
CA TYR A 3 -1.31 -15.98 15.71
C TYR A 3 -0.58 -17.10 14.97
N THR A 4 -1.31 -17.92 14.22
CA THR A 4 -0.73 -18.69 13.13
C THR A 4 -0.54 -17.73 11.97
N PRO A 5 0.66 -17.59 11.38
CA PRO A 5 0.82 -16.86 10.12
C PRO A 5 -0.12 -17.52 9.12
N GLN A 6 -1.28 -16.91 8.89
CA GLN A 6 -2.14 -17.34 7.82
C GLN A 6 -1.32 -17.08 6.57
N GLN A 7 -0.94 -18.16 5.88
CA GLN A 7 -0.36 -18.07 4.55
C GLN A 7 -1.41 -17.28 3.73
N GLN A 8 -1.11 -16.03 3.42
CA GLN A 8 -1.97 -15.17 2.63
C GLN A 8 -1.21 -14.84 1.35
N HIS A 9 -1.91 -14.89 0.22
CA HIS A 9 -1.36 -14.54 -1.08
C HIS A 9 -2.18 -13.44 -1.73
N ALA A 10 -1.48 -12.47 -2.32
CA ALA A 10 -2.08 -11.48 -3.18
C ALA A 10 -1.90 -11.88 -4.64
N LEU A 11 -2.94 -11.70 -5.44
CA LEU A 11 -2.90 -11.92 -6.89
C LEU A 11 -3.50 -10.71 -7.60
N TYR A 12 -2.72 -10.11 -8.49
CA TYR A 12 -3.22 -9.14 -9.46
C TYR A 12 -3.48 -9.85 -10.78
N ARG A 13 -4.64 -9.61 -11.38
CA ARG A 13 -4.99 -10.20 -12.68
C ARG A 13 -5.95 -9.32 -13.46
N LEU A 14 -6.05 -9.57 -14.76
CA LEU A 14 -7.09 -8.97 -15.57
C LEU A 14 -8.45 -9.58 -15.27
N ALA A 15 -9.48 -8.76 -15.41
CA ALA A 15 -10.87 -9.18 -15.38
C ALA A 15 -11.19 -10.05 -16.59
N LYS A 16 -11.98 -11.09 -16.37
CA LYS A 16 -12.64 -11.84 -17.46
C LYS A 16 -13.82 -11.03 -18.02
N PRO A 17 -14.25 -11.28 -19.27
CA PRO A 17 -15.46 -10.66 -19.80
C PRO A 17 -16.66 -10.84 -18.87
N GLY A 18 -17.31 -9.73 -18.49
CA GLY A 18 -18.46 -9.71 -17.59
C GLY A 18 -18.15 -9.90 -16.10
N GLU A 19 -16.88 -9.92 -15.69
CA GLU A 19 -16.50 -10.11 -14.29
C GLU A 19 -16.57 -8.82 -13.45
N LEU A 20 -16.35 -7.67 -14.09
CA LEU A 20 -16.55 -6.35 -13.48
C LEU A 20 -17.89 -5.79 -13.94
N ASP A 21 -18.59 -5.14 -13.02
CA ASP A 21 -19.84 -4.42 -13.34
C ASP A 21 -19.59 -3.28 -14.33
N GLU A 22 -20.63 -2.85 -15.04
CA GLU A 22 -20.54 -1.76 -16.01
C GLU A 22 -19.98 -0.48 -15.37
N GLY A 23 -18.98 0.13 -16.02
CA GLY A 23 -18.28 1.32 -15.54
C GLY A 23 -17.23 1.07 -14.45
N ARG A 24 -17.07 -0.16 -13.97
CA ARG A 24 -16.09 -0.49 -12.93
C ARG A 24 -14.75 -0.89 -13.53
N LEU A 25 -13.68 -0.22 -13.07
CA LEU A 25 -12.32 -0.45 -13.56
C LEU A 25 -11.49 -1.41 -12.71
N ALA A 26 -11.87 -1.60 -11.45
CA ALA A 26 -11.20 -2.49 -10.54
C ALA A 26 -12.13 -3.06 -9.46
N ASP A 27 -11.76 -4.22 -8.94
CA ASP A 27 -12.38 -4.85 -7.79
C ASP A 27 -11.31 -5.52 -6.91
N ILE A 28 -11.61 -5.64 -5.62
CA ILE A 28 -10.77 -6.35 -4.66
C ILE A 28 -11.63 -7.40 -3.97
N ARG A 29 -11.22 -8.66 -4.08
CA ARG A 29 -11.93 -9.79 -3.49
C ARG A 29 -11.06 -10.48 -2.46
N ASP A 30 -11.53 -10.48 -1.22
CA ASP A 30 -10.90 -11.16 -0.11
C ASP A 30 -11.56 -12.53 0.12
N GLN A 31 -10.75 -13.58 0.10
CA GLN A 31 -11.16 -14.95 0.39
C GLN A 31 -10.44 -15.42 1.66
N PRO A 32 -11.16 -15.62 2.79
CA PRO A 32 -10.55 -16.19 3.98
C PRO A 32 -10.02 -17.59 3.67
N GLY A 33 -8.86 -17.92 4.21
CA GLY A 33 -8.30 -19.27 4.08
C GLY A 33 -9.18 -20.29 4.77
N GLN A 34 -9.25 -21.50 4.21
CA GLN A 34 -9.91 -22.65 4.85
C GLN A 34 -8.87 -23.50 5.61
N PRO A 35 -9.27 -24.43 6.50
CA PRO A 35 -8.31 -25.34 7.12
C PRO A 35 -7.46 -26.08 6.09
N GLY A 36 -6.15 -25.79 6.06
CA GLY A 36 -5.21 -26.37 5.09
C GLY A 36 -5.02 -25.56 3.81
N GLU A 37 -5.75 -24.46 3.63
CA GLU A 37 -5.64 -23.58 2.45
C GLU A 37 -5.29 -22.14 2.84
N PRO A 38 -4.33 -21.51 2.16
CA PRO A 38 -4.01 -20.11 2.40
C PRO A 38 -5.18 -19.19 2.05
N GLY A 39 -5.31 -18.10 2.80
CA GLY A 39 -6.19 -17.00 2.38
C GLY A 39 -5.67 -16.33 1.12
N ARG A 40 -6.57 -15.70 0.36
CA ARG A 40 -6.22 -15.04 -0.89
C ARG A 40 -6.92 -13.70 -1.01
N ILE A 41 -6.18 -12.70 -1.46
CA ILE A 41 -6.73 -11.44 -1.95
C ILE A 41 -6.49 -11.34 -3.45
N GLU A 42 -7.55 -11.03 -4.19
CA GLU A 42 -7.50 -10.79 -5.63
C GLU A 42 -7.72 -9.31 -5.93
N PHE A 43 -6.81 -8.73 -6.69
CA PHE A 43 -6.96 -7.43 -7.30
C PHE A 43 -7.28 -7.66 -8.78
N ILE A 44 -8.48 -7.31 -9.18
CA ILE A 44 -9.03 -7.59 -10.51
C ILE A 44 -9.10 -6.28 -11.26
N LEU A 45 -8.32 -6.14 -12.34
CA LEU A 45 -8.19 -4.89 -13.09
C LEU A 45 -8.82 -5.02 -14.48
N HIS A 46 -9.42 -3.95 -14.99
CA HIS A 46 -9.98 -3.92 -16.34
C HIS A 46 -8.87 -4.07 -17.41
N PRO A 47 -9.03 -4.96 -18.41
CA PRO A 47 -7.99 -5.26 -19.40
C PRO A 47 -7.59 -4.06 -20.27
N ASP A 48 -8.49 -3.11 -20.53
CA ASP A 48 -8.18 -1.92 -21.33
C ASP A 48 -7.36 -0.86 -20.58
N HIS A 49 -7.15 -1.03 -19.27
CA HIS A 49 -6.52 -0.02 -18.43
C HIS A 49 -5.23 -0.49 -17.74
N ALA A 50 -4.88 -1.78 -17.89
CA ALA A 50 -3.70 -2.40 -17.31
C ALA A 50 -3.11 -3.45 -18.25
N GLU A 51 -1.78 -3.63 -18.20
CA GLU A 51 -1.08 -4.68 -18.93
C GLU A 51 -0.45 -5.73 -17.99
N GLU A 52 -0.22 -6.95 -18.48
CA GLU A 52 0.33 -8.07 -17.71
C GLU A 52 1.64 -7.75 -16.94
N PRO A 53 2.62 -7.02 -17.50
CA PRO A 53 3.84 -6.68 -16.76
C PRO A 53 3.59 -5.91 -15.46
N LEU A 54 2.51 -5.12 -15.40
CA LEU A 54 2.09 -4.42 -14.20
C LEU A 54 1.62 -5.40 -13.12
N LEU A 55 0.77 -6.35 -13.53
CA LEU A 55 0.12 -7.33 -12.66
C LEU A 55 1.14 -8.26 -12.02
N ASP A 56 2.11 -8.73 -12.81
CA ASP A 56 3.18 -9.60 -12.33
C ASP A 56 4.03 -8.91 -11.26
N GLN A 57 4.39 -7.65 -11.50
CA GLN A 57 5.20 -6.87 -10.56
C GLN A 57 4.42 -6.53 -9.28
N PHE A 58 3.15 -6.12 -9.39
CA PHE A 58 2.29 -5.90 -8.23
C PHE A 58 2.08 -7.17 -7.41
N THR A 59 1.79 -8.30 -8.07
CA THR A 59 1.66 -9.62 -7.44
C THR A 59 2.92 -9.95 -6.66
N ARG A 60 4.10 -9.79 -7.26
CA ARG A 60 5.38 -10.08 -6.61
C ARG A 60 5.63 -9.16 -5.41
N VAL A 61 5.47 -7.85 -5.57
CA VAL A 61 5.72 -6.86 -4.51
C VAL A 61 4.75 -7.06 -3.34
N THR A 62 3.46 -7.20 -3.62
CA THR A 62 2.44 -7.36 -2.58
C THR A 62 2.63 -8.67 -1.83
N ASN A 63 2.92 -9.77 -2.52
CA ASN A 63 3.24 -11.04 -1.86
C ASN A 63 4.49 -10.93 -0.97
N HIS A 64 5.52 -10.21 -1.40
CA HIS A 64 6.68 -9.96 -0.54
C HIS A 64 6.26 -9.26 0.76
N CYS A 65 5.47 -8.19 0.68
CA CYS A 65 4.96 -7.47 1.85
C CYS A 65 4.14 -8.36 2.79
N VAL A 66 3.25 -9.21 2.24
CA VAL A 66 2.39 -10.10 3.02
C VAL A 66 3.18 -11.25 3.65
N VAL A 67 4.01 -11.95 2.87
CA VAL A 67 4.79 -13.11 3.32
C VAL A 67 5.78 -12.73 4.42
N HIS A 68 6.39 -11.55 4.32
CA HIS A 68 7.27 -11.03 5.37
C HIS A 68 6.52 -10.32 6.51
N GLY A 69 5.19 -10.31 6.47
CA GLY A 69 4.34 -9.79 7.52
C GLY A 69 4.43 -8.28 7.71
N LEU A 70 4.94 -7.54 6.71
CA LEU A 70 4.96 -6.06 6.65
C LEU A 70 3.57 -5.50 6.50
N TRP A 71 2.67 -6.26 5.89
CA TRP A 71 1.26 -5.96 5.78
C TRP A 71 0.45 -7.15 6.25
N ARG A 72 -0.62 -6.88 6.99
CA ARG A 72 -1.51 -7.91 7.51
C ARG A 72 -2.95 -7.52 7.31
N GLN A 73 -3.75 -8.48 6.87
CA GLN A 73 -5.19 -8.33 6.90
C GLN A 73 -5.67 -8.40 8.35
N ARG A 74 -6.58 -7.49 8.70
CA ARG A 74 -7.26 -7.47 9.98
C ARG A 74 -8.66 -8.06 9.80
N TRP A 75 -8.80 -9.34 10.13
CA TRP A 75 -10.12 -9.97 10.22
C TRP A 75 -10.92 -9.37 11.38
N THR A 76 -12.12 -8.88 11.08
CA THR A 76 -13.06 -8.38 12.09
C THR A 76 -14.44 -9.00 11.87
N ASP A 77 -15.02 -9.52 12.95
CA ASP A 77 -16.39 -10.08 12.94
C ASP A 77 -17.46 -8.98 13.11
N ASP A 78 -17.04 -7.71 13.19
CA ASP A 78 -17.92 -6.54 13.36
C ASP A 78 -18.63 -6.14 12.05
N GLY A 79 -18.45 -6.89 10.96
CA GLY A 79 -19.04 -6.61 9.65
C GLY A 79 -18.45 -5.38 8.96
N ARG A 80 -17.31 -4.85 9.42
CA ARG A 80 -16.64 -3.68 8.81
C ARG A 80 -16.33 -3.88 7.33
N MET A 81 -16.03 -5.11 6.91
CA MET A 81 -15.87 -5.49 5.51
C MET A 81 -17.08 -5.19 4.64
N ALA A 82 -18.30 -5.16 5.20
CA ALA A 82 -19.54 -4.91 4.45
C ALA A 82 -20.03 -3.45 4.51
N ARG A 83 -19.39 -2.58 5.32
CA ARG A 83 -19.79 -1.18 5.50
C ARG A 83 -19.18 -0.28 4.42
N PRO A 84 -19.73 0.91 4.11
CA PRO A 84 -19.04 1.89 3.29
C PRO A 84 -17.70 2.33 3.91
N ALA A 85 -16.79 2.85 3.07
CA ALA A 85 -15.54 3.41 3.56
C ALA A 85 -15.80 4.57 4.53
N GLN A 86 -15.06 4.62 5.64
CA GLN A 86 -15.23 5.62 6.71
C GLN A 86 -14.19 6.74 6.64
N GLY A 87 -13.10 6.54 5.89
CA GLY A 87 -12.04 7.52 5.75
C GLY A 87 -11.25 7.74 7.04
N LEU A 88 -10.99 6.67 7.80
CA LEU A 88 -10.32 6.77 9.11
C LEU A 88 -8.83 7.19 9.02
N ARG A 89 -8.23 7.08 7.82
CA ARG A 89 -6.83 7.44 7.53
C ARG A 89 -5.83 6.78 8.48
N LEU A 90 -6.07 5.53 8.84
CA LEU A 90 -5.18 4.74 9.70
C LEU A 90 -3.84 4.43 9.03
N CYS A 91 -3.84 4.33 7.70
CA CYS A 91 -2.66 4.20 6.87
C CYS A 91 -2.94 4.80 5.49
N VAL A 92 -1.92 5.35 4.84
CA VAL A 92 -2.00 5.79 3.44
C VAL A 92 -1.49 4.67 2.54
N LEU A 93 -2.38 4.04 1.79
CA LEU A 93 -2.04 3.11 0.73
C LEU A 93 -2.60 3.65 -0.58
N ARG A 94 -1.74 3.91 -1.57
CA ARG A 94 -2.18 4.46 -2.86
C ARG A 94 -1.21 4.18 -3.99
N TRP A 95 -1.70 4.35 -5.21
CA TRP A 95 -0.95 4.36 -6.46
C TRP A 95 -0.74 5.80 -6.92
N GLU A 96 0.47 6.08 -7.38
CA GLU A 96 0.80 7.31 -8.10
C GLU A 96 1.38 6.94 -9.45
N THR A 97 0.74 7.43 -10.52
CA THR A 97 1.26 7.26 -11.88
C THR A 97 2.43 8.20 -12.10
N VAL A 98 3.53 7.67 -12.60
CA VAL A 98 4.73 8.43 -12.95
C VAL A 98 5.11 8.17 -14.42
N PRO A 99 5.66 9.16 -15.13
CA PRO A 99 6.21 8.98 -16.46
C PRO A 99 7.17 7.79 -16.54
N ALA A 100 7.03 6.98 -17.58
CA ALA A 100 7.83 5.76 -17.77
C ALA A 100 9.35 6.00 -17.81
N ASP A 101 9.80 7.18 -18.24
CA ASP A 101 11.22 7.58 -18.27
C ASP A 101 11.80 7.94 -16.90
N LEU A 102 10.94 8.18 -15.89
CA LEU A 102 11.36 8.36 -14.50
C LEU A 102 11.41 7.05 -13.70
N MET A 103 10.96 5.94 -14.30
CA MET A 103 10.99 4.62 -13.66
C MET A 103 12.35 3.94 -13.84
N PRO A 104 12.84 3.18 -12.84
CA PRO A 104 14.01 2.34 -13.06
C PRO A 104 13.78 1.36 -14.22
N SER A 105 14.82 1.11 -15.02
CA SER A 105 14.72 0.26 -16.21
C SER A 105 14.07 -1.10 -15.90
N GLY A 106 13.03 -1.43 -16.67
CA GLY A 106 12.27 -2.69 -16.55
C GLY A 106 11.27 -2.73 -15.38
N ARG A 107 11.02 -1.62 -14.68
CA ARG A 107 10.04 -1.56 -13.58
C ARG A 107 8.72 -0.96 -14.03
N ALA A 108 7.64 -1.69 -13.80
CA ALA A 108 6.27 -1.20 -13.91
C ALA A 108 5.78 -0.60 -12.58
N VAL A 109 6.32 -1.09 -11.45
CA VAL A 109 5.96 -0.65 -10.10
C VAL A 109 7.21 -0.47 -9.24
N MET A 110 7.24 0.60 -8.45
CA MET A 110 8.23 0.83 -7.39
C MET A 110 7.51 1.24 -6.10
N PRO A 111 7.47 0.38 -5.07
CA PRO A 111 6.94 0.77 -3.77
C PRO A 111 7.88 1.77 -3.09
N THR A 112 7.29 2.79 -2.48
CA THR A 112 7.93 3.71 -1.53
C THR A 112 7.13 3.61 -0.24
N GLU A 113 7.81 3.31 0.86
CA GLU A 113 7.13 2.90 2.10
C GLU A 113 7.86 3.45 3.32
N ASP A 114 7.09 3.93 4.30
CA ASP A 114 7.53 4.33 5.63
C ASP A 114 6.41 4.05 6.66
N ASP A 115 6.64 4.34 7.93
CA ASP A 115 5.64 4.14 8.99
C ASP A 115 4.36 4.97 8.74
N GLY A 116 3.25 4.27 8.56
CA GLY A 116 1.94 4.84 8.30
C GLY A 116 1.61 5.05 6.82
N TRP A 117 2.52 4.75 5.88
CA TRP A 117 2.22 4.89 4.45
C TRP A 117 3.01 3.97 3.52
N CYS A 118 2.35 3.58 2.42
CA CYS A 118 2.94 2.92 1.27
C CYS A 118 2.36 3.52 -0.02
N ILE A 119 3.22 4.10 -0.85
CA ILE A 119 2.87 4.63 -2.15
C ILE A 119 3.53 3.77 -3.21
N HIS A 120 2.72 3.16 -4.07
CA HIS A 120 3.21 2.46 -5.25
C HIS A 120 3.34 3.45 -6.40
N LEU A 121 4.57 3.74 -6.81
CA LEU A 121 4.83 4.47 -8.04
C LEU A 121 4.61 3.50 -9.21
N VAL A 122 3.70 3.85 -10.10
CA VAL A 122 3.26 3.01 -11.22
C VAL A 122 3.60 3.71 -12.52
N SER A 123 4.26 3.02 -13.45
CA SER A 123 4.54 3.59 -14.76
C SER A 123 3.22 3.88 -15.51
N ASP A 124 3.06 5.10 -16.01
CA ASP A 124 1.93 5.54 -16.82
C ASP A 124 1.79 4.77 -18.15
N ARG A 125 2.87 4.14 -18.61
CA ARG A 125 2.86 3.19 -19.73
C ARG A 125 1.90 2.02 -19.51
N TYR A 126 1.77 1.53 -18.28
CA TYR A 126 1.04 0.30 -17.99
C TYR A 126 -0.26 0.52 -17.21
N CYS A 127 -0.55 1.74 -16.77
CA CYS A 127 -1.70 2.06 -15.94
C CYS A 127 -2.25 3.42 -16.31
N THR A 128 -3.50 3.44 -16.76
CA THR A 128 -4.21 4.70 -17.02
C THR A 128 -4.51 5.46 -15.73
N SER A 129 -4.69 6.78 -15.83
CA SER A 129 -5.09 7.61 -14.68
C SER A 129 -6.45 7.20 -14.11
N GLN A 130 -7.40 6.77 -14.96
CA GLN A 130 -8.73 6.33 -14.51
C GLN A 130 -8.63 5.07 -13.64
N LEU A 131 -7.80 4.10 -14.02
CA LEU A 131 -7.59 2.91 -13.21
C LEU A 131 -6.87 3.23 -11.90
N ARG A 132 -5.85 4.09 -11.93
CA ARG A 132 -5.19 4.58 -10.71
C ARG A 132 -6.20 5.17 -9.73
N ASP A 133 -7.10 6.02 -10.21
CA ASP A 133 -8.10 6.67 -9.35
C ASP A 133 -9.11 5.66 -8.78
N ALA A 134 -9.63 4.76 -9.62
CA ALA A 134 -10.51 3.67 -9.17
C ALA A 134 -9.83 2.75 -8.13
N MET A 135 -8.55 2.43 -8.34
CA MET A 135 -7.76 1.67 -7.37
C MET A 135 -7.54 2.44 -6.07
N ASN A 136 -7.26 3.74 -6.14
CA ASN A 136 -7.05 4.56 -4.96
C ASN A 136 -8.30 4.66 -4.07
N ASP A 137 -9.49 4.67 -4.65
CA ASP A 137 -10.74 4.60 -3.89
C ASP A 137 -10.87 3.29 -3.12
N LEU A 138 -10.46 2.17 -3.73
CA LEU A 138 -10.45 0.85 -3.08
C LEU A 138 -9.35 0.75 -2.01
N LEU A 139 -8.16 1.29 -2.27
CA LEU A 139 -7.03 1.26 -1.33
C LEU A 139 -7.25 2.19 -0.12
N LEU A 140 -7.96 3.31 -0.31
CA LEU A 140 -8.40 4.18 0.78
C LEU A 140 -9.25 3.39 1.78
N ARG A 141 -10.09 2.48 1.31
CA ARG A 141 -10.84 1.58 2.19
C ARG A 141 -9.94 0.53 2.83
N LEU A 142 -9.07 -0.14 2.05
CA LEU A 142 -8.21 -1.21 2.60
C LEU A 142 -7.28 -0.69 3.69
N GLY A 143 -6.42 0.28 3.37
CA GLY A 143 -5.43 0.82 4.30
C GLY A 143 -6.01 1.90 5.21
N GLY A 144 -6.80 2.83 4.64
CA GLY A 144 -7.32 3.97 5.38
C GLY A 144 -8.32 3.58 6.47
N ASP A 145 -9.15 2.56 6.26
CA ASP A 145 -10.11 2.08 7.29
C ASP A 145 -9.58 0.90 8.11
N GLY A 146 -8.31 0.51 7.89
CA GLY A 146 -7.61 -0.49 8.69
C GLY A 146 -8.10 -1.92 8.50
N LEU A 147 -8.65 -2.24 7.33
CA LEU A 147 -8.88 -3.63 6.91
C LEU A 147 -7.54 -4.33 6.66
N TRP A 148 -6.55 -3.56 6.23
CA TRP A 148 -5.16 -3.93 6.12
C TRP A 148 -4.33 -3.00 7.00
N ILE A 149 -3.47 -3.58 7.80
CA ILE A 149 -2.59 -2.86 8.71
C ILE A 149 -1.15 -3.05 8.27
N GLN A 150 -0.44 -1.93 8.18
CA GLN A 150 1.00 -1.95 8.04
C GLN A 150 1.62 -2.34 9.39
N ILE A 151 2.57 -3.25 9.35
CA ILE A 151 3.34 -3.72 10.49
C ILE A 151 4.77 -3.25 10.29
N TRP A 152 5.06 -2.09 10.86
CA TRP A 152 6.43 -1.64 11.00
C TRP A 152 7.02 -2.30 12.24
N PHE A 153 7.78 -3.37 12.06
CA PHE A 153 8.63 -3.84 13.14
C PHE A 153 9.59 -2.70 13.43
N LYS A 154 9.41 -2.01 14.57
CA LYS A 154 10.31 -0.95 15.03
C LYS A 154 11.73 -1.40 14.70
N ARG A 155 12.36 -0.70 13.76
CA ARG A 155 13.82 -0.72 13.65
C ARG A 155 14.32 -0.62 15.08
N ARG A 156 15.34 -1.43 15.43
CA ARG A 156 16.21 -1.13 16.57
C ARG A 156 16.32 0.40 16.60
N PRO A 157 15.98 1.08 17.72
CA PRO A 157 16.05 2.53 17.75
C PRO A 157 17.39 2.92 17.15
N PHE A 158 17.38 3.83 16.17
CA PHE A 158 18.64 4.37 15.68
C PHE A 158 19.41 4.82 16.92
N PRO A 159 20.69 4.46 17.06
CA PRO A 159 21.49 5.07 18.12
C PRO A 159 21.25 6.57 18.02
N PRO A 160 21.00 7.26 19.15
CA PRO A 160 20.72 8.69 19.12
C PRO A 160 21.78 9.34 18.24
N ALA A 161 21.35 10.09 17.23
CA ALA A 161 22.28 10.89 16.46
C ALA A 161 23.10 11.69 17.48
N PRO A 162 24.45 11.74 17.37
CA PRO A 162 25.21 12.66 18.20
C PRO A 162 24.54 14.02 18.06
N ALA A 163 24.28 14.67 19.20
CA ALA A 163 23.68 15.99 19.20
C ALA A 163 24.47 16.83 18.19
N PRO A 164 23.81 17.50 17.22
CA PRO A 164 24.52 18.38 16.32
C PRO A 164 25.29 19.36 17.21
N ASP A 165 26.61 19.45 17.01
CA ASP A 165 27.39 20.52 17.63
C ASP A 165 26.63 21.81 17.38
N PRO A 166 26.33 22.61 18.42
CA PRO A 166 25.54 23.82 18.24
C PRO A 166 26.26 24.69 17.20
N LEU A 167 25.65 24.80 16.02
CA LEU A 167 26.11 25.70 14.99
C LEU A 167 25.88 27.11 15.51
N LEU A 168 26.94 27.66 16.11
CA LEU A 168 27.12 29.04 16.50
C LEU A 168 26.20 29.50 17.65
N ALA A 169 26.79 29.69 18.83
CA ALA A 169 26.16 30.46 19.89
C ALA A 169 25.83 31.86 19.34
N ALA A 170 24.59 32.31 19.53
CA ALA A 170 24.21 33.68 19.18
C ALA A 170 25.12 34.67 19.94
N PRO A 171 25.64 35.71 19.27
CA PRO A 171 26.46 36.71 19.95
C PRO A 171 25.64 37.40 21.04
N THR A 172 26.10 37.32 22.28
CA THR A 172 25.55 38.08 23.41
C THR A 172 25.87 39.55 23.21
N LEU A 173 24.89 40.35 22.81
CA LEU A 173 24.99 41.81 22.87
C LEU A 173 24.88 42.25 24.33
N PRO A 174 25.87 43.00 24.86
CA PRO A 174 25.74 43.59 26.18
C PRO A 174 24.64 44.67 26.12
N MET A 175 23.53 44.43 26.83
CA MET A 175 22.58 45.49 27.11
C MET A 175 23.24 46.46 28.12
N ALA A 176 23.75 47.57 27.60
CA ALA A 176 24.01 48.74 28.42
C ALA A 176 22.67 49.29 28.90
N LEU A 177 22.40 49.14 30.19
CA LEU A 177 21.34 49.90 30.88
C LEU A 177 21.88 51.31 31.13
N ALA A 178 21.07 52.31 30.79
CA ALA A 178 21.31 53.73 31.03
C ALA A 178 21.30 54.08 32.52
#